data_AF-A0AAU4QWI4-F1
#
_entry.id   AF-A0AAU4QWI4-F1
#
_cell.length_a   1.000
_cell.length_b   1.000
_cell.length_c   1.000
_cell.angle_alpha   90.00
_cell.angle_beta   90.00
_cell.angle_gamma   90.00
#
_symmetry.space_group_name_H-M   'P 1'
#
loop_
_entity.id
_entity.type
_entity.pdbx_description
1 polymer ?
#
loop_
_entity_poly.entity_id
_entity_poly.type
_entity_poly.pdbx_seq_one_letter_code
_entity_poly.pdbx_strand_id
1 'polypeptide(L)'
;MDDSFLERPDNEDPDNEDVKFAHFGRLAHYSVSGLFGYYDHEFTLDINEPTILTGANGTGKSTVLRSINWISRGHFSPLVRIDFDIMTLAFEDAMLRIHKKSNERLDLHLTRRTGRPKSWRYSLDSEAGLAPMERGLIGLREAYGVEEWDELTPEVRNQLIHRYAARGESDKPGWVKNIPQSFPALFVTDQRLAPERRRRPKKRGEGETIGVVAAIEAAVLHINDEVQRYKSLYGTASQNLDRNFPRRVFAAINSQREFGGSKDVLREFQEVQDIRSSLATTGLISPTEIEDSITDLPLNNPDSVALIATYLSDTKEKLSTFEPLRQRLEPFIEFLRRHYQDKKIRIDDKYGFKIASTRTGQDISPVHLSSGEQQMFILAHKLLFEAPPGTLVMIDEPELSLHVLWQSTFVDDLTEISAASGTYFLLATHSPTLIAGRTDLRRSLDG
;
A
#
# COMPACT_ATOMS: atom_id res chain seq x y z
N MET A 1 -22.99 5.01 34.40
CA MET A 1 -23.17 4.00 33.34
C MET A 1 -21.83 3.94 32.65
N ASP A 2 -21.12 2.85 32.93
CA ASP A 2 -19.70 2.64 32.66
C ASP A 2 -19.35 2.70 31.18
N ASP A 3 -18.34 3.51 30.85
CA ASP A 3 -17.59 3.47 29.59
C ASP A 3 -16.20 2.92 29.94
N SER A 4 -16.07 1.60 29.94
CA SER A 4 -14.81 0.91 30.19
C SER A 4 -14.01 0.81 28.89
N PHE A 5 -13.12 1.77 28.69
CA PHE A 5 -11.92 1.57 27.87
C PHE A 5 -11.05 0.48 28.53
N LEU A 6 -10.49 -0.41 27.71
CA LEU A 6 -9.51 -1.45 28.03
C LEU A 6 -10.06 -2.71 28.73
N GLU A 7 -10.51 -3.69 27.93
CA GLU A 7 -10.50 -5.08 28.37
C GLU A 7 -9.05 -5.60 28.36
N ARG A 8 -8.55 -5.93 29.56
CA ARG A 8 -7.44 -6.87 29.76
C ARG A 8 -7.98 -8.30 29.62
N PRO A 9 -7.22 -9.25 29.06
CA PRO A 9 -7.34 -10.64 29.46
C PRO A 9 -6.20 -10.98 30.43
N ASP A 10 -6.51 -11.03 31.72
CA ASP A 10 -5.76 -11.86 32.67
C ASP A 10 -6.28 -13.30 32.50
N ASN A 11 -5.48 -14.17 31.88
CA ASN A 11 -5.47 -15.60 32.17
C ASN A 11 -4.09 -16.15 31.85
N GLU A 12 -3.42 -16.60 32.90
CA GLU A 12 -2.03 -17.02 32.98
C GLU A 12 -1.81 -18.36 32.26
N ASP A 13 -1.00 -18.34 31.21
CA ASP A 13 -0.21 -19.49 30.76
C ASP A 13 1.24 -19.00 30.58
N PRO A 14 2.21 -19.47 31.37
CA PRO A 14 3.59 -18.96 31.35
C PRO A 14 4.35 -19.24 30.04
N ASP A 15 3.76 -19.99 29.09
CA ASP A 15 4.29 -20.20 27.75
C ASP A 15 3.65 -19.31 26.67
N ASN A 16 2.66 -18.47 27.01
CA ASN A 16 2.04 -17.55 26.06
C ASN A 16 2.80 -16.21 25.99
N GLU A 17 3.99 -16.25 25.37
CA GLU A 17 4.63 -15.06 24.81
C GLU A 17 3.74 -14.51 23.67
N ASP A 18 2.67 -13.80 24.00
CA ASP A 18 2.03 -12.86 23.09
C ASP A 18 3.03 -11.72 22.82
N VAL A 19 3.91 -12.01 21.87
CA VAL A 19 4.99 -11.17 21.36
C VAL A 19 4.43 -9.81 20.98
N LYS A 20 4.91 -8.75 21.64
CA LYS A 20 4.97 -7.41 21.02
C LYS A 20 5.62 -7.56 19.64
N PHE A 21 4.82 -7.57 18.58
CA PHE A 21 5.28 -7.86 17.22
C PHE A 21 6.28 -6.78 16.79
N ALA A 22 7.57 -7.11 16.85
CA ALA A 22 8.59 -6.32 16.18
C ALA A 22 8.53 -6.63 14.68
N HIS A 23 8.02 -5.67 13.89
CA HIS A 23 8.16 -5.66 12.44
C HIS A 23 9.64 -5.85 12.06
N PHE A 24 9.93 -6.48 10.92
CA PHE A 24 11.33 -6.65 10.48
C PHE A 24 11.96 -5.30 10.06
N GLY A 25 11.12 -4.29 9.83
CA GLY A 25 11.49 -3.06 9.15
C GLY A 25 11.48 -3.25 7.63
N ARG A 26 11.98 -2.25 6.91
CA ARG A 26 12.07 -2.30 5.44
C ARG A 26 13.20 -3.24 5.01
N LEU A 27 13.01 -3.93 3.89
CA LEU A 27 14.04 -4.77 3.26
C LEU A 27 15.09 -3.84 2.65
N ALA A 28 16.30 -3.87 3.17
CA ALA A 28 17.41 -3.03 2.73
C ALA A 28 18.33 -3.76 1.74
N HIS A 29 18.42 -5.09 1.85
CA HIS A 29 19.36 -5.88 1.07
C HIS A 29 18.82 -7.28 0.77
N TYR A 30 19.09 -7.75 -0.44
CA TYR A 30 18.80 -9.09 -0.89
C TYR A 30 20.04 -9.71 -1.53
N SER A 31 20.33 -10.95 -1.17
CA SER A 31 21.29 -11.79 -1.88
C SER A 31 20.79 -13.21 -2.07
N VAL A 32 21.17 -13.82 -3.19
CA VAL A 32 20.97 -15.24 -3.47
C VAL A 32 22.22 -15.78 -4.14
N SER A 33 22.71 -16.93 -3.67
CA SER A 33 23.82 -17.62 -4.28
C SER A 33 23.40 -18.94 -4.92
N GLY A 34 24.10 -19.33 -5.99
CA GLY A 34 23.86 -20.56 -6.72
C GLY A 34 22.49 -20.62 -7.39
N LEU A 35 21.86 -19.48 -7.69
CA LEU A 35 20.57 -19.44 -8.38
C LEU A 35 20.69 -20.12 -9.75
N PHE A 36 19.79 -21.06 -10.01
CA PHE A 36 19.85 -22.00 -11.14
C PHE A 36 21.14 -22.84 -11.23
N GLY A 37 21.94 -22.85 -10.16
CA GLY A 37 23.22 -23.55 -10.05
C GLY A 37 24.44 -22.74 -10.51
N TYR A 38 24.27 -21.48 -10.94
CA TYR A 38 25.39 -20.71 -11.50
C TYR A 38 25.35 -19.19 -11.30
N TYR A 39 24.21 -18.59 -10.93
CA TYR A 39 24.14 -17.15 -10.69
C TYR A 39 24.21 -16.80 -9.20
N ASP A 40 25.05 -15.83 -8.87
CA ASP A 40 25.04 -15.14 -7.59
C ASP A 40 24.54 -13.72 -7.82
N HIS A 41 23.44 -13.35 -7.15
CA HIS A 41 22.86 -12.00 -7.25
C HIS A 41 22.88 -11.33 -5.88
N GLU A 42 23.27 -10.06 -5.86
CA GLU A 42 23.31 -9.25 -4.66
C GLU A 42 22.94 -7.80 -5.01
N PHE A 43 22.01 -7.21 -4.27
CA PHE A 43 21.66 -5.80 -4.43
C PHE A 43 21.10 -5.19 -3.15
N THR A 44 21.28 -3.88 -3.03
CA THR A 44 20.62 -3.04 -2.02
C THR A 44 19.38 -2.39 -2.60
N LEU A 45 18.35 -2.25 -1.78
CA LEU A 45 17.13 -1.53 -2.11
C LEU A 45 17.23 -0.11 -1.58
N ASP A 46 16.76 0.85 -2.38
CA ASP A 46 16.57 2.23 -1.96
C ASP A 46 15.13 2.43 -1.45
N ILE A 47 14.98 3.23 -0.38
CA ILE A 47 13.70 3.48 0.28
C ILE A 47 12.98 4.71 -0.27
N ASN A 48 13.69 5.60 -0.95
CA ASN A 48 13.18 6.86 -1.49
C ASN A 48 13.04 6.79 -3.02
N GLU A 49 13.92 6.02 -3.68
CA GLU A 49 13.91 5.84 -5.12
C GLU A 49 13.60 4.39 -5.53
N PRO A 50 12.93 4.15 -6.66
CA PRO A 50 12.72 2.80 -7.16
C PRO A 50 14.04 2.08 -7.45
N THR A 51 14.18 0.84 -6.99
CA THR A 51 15.32 -0.01 -7.34
C THR A 51 14.99 -0.80 -8.60
N ILE A 52 15.83 -0.70 -9.65
CA ILE A 52 15.52 -1.30 -10.96
C ILE A 52 16.48 -2.46 -11.26
N LEU A 53 15.97 -3.69 -11.20
CA LEU A 53 16.66 -4.89 -11.64
C LEU A 53 16.62 -5.01 -13.16
N THR A 54 17.80 -5.22 -13.72
CA THR A 54 18.03 -5.36 -15.16
C THR A 54 18.94 -6.55 -15.43
N GLY A 55 18.88 -7.09 -16.63
CA GLY A 55 19.78 -8.14 -17.08
C GLY A 55 19.18 -8.93 -18.24
N ALA A 56 20.00 -9.78 -18.86
CA ALA A 56 19.63 -10.62 -19.98
C ALA A 56 18.47 -11.57 -19.65
N ASN A 57 17.86 -12.13 -20.69
CA ASN A 57 16.80 -13.12 -20.52
C ASN A 57 17.38 -14.36 -19.82
N GLY A 58 16.69 -14.85 -18.79
CA GLY A 58 17.12 -16.03 -18.04
C GLY A 58 18.09 -15.75 -16.89
N THR A 59 18.46 -14.49 -16.61
CA THR A 59 19.28 -14.16 -15.41
C THR A 59 18.53 -14.32 -14.10
N GLY A 60 17.21 -14.47 -14.13
CA GLY A 60 16.41 -14.77 -12.94
C GLY A 60 15.69 -13.59 -12.28
N LYS A 61 15.58 -12.42 -12.94
CA LYS A 61 14.83 -11.24 -12.44
C LYS A 61 13.44 -11.60 -11.87
N SER A 62 12.56 -12.19 -12.67
CA SER A 62 11.22 -12.59 -12.22
C SER A 62 11.27 -13.64 -11.10
N THR A 63 12.28 -14.52 -11.11
CA THR A 63 12.47 -15.52 -10.05
C THR A 63 12.88 -14.87 -8.73
N VAL A 64 13.73 -13.84 -8.76
CA VAL A 64 14.09 -13.04 -7.58
C VAL A 64 12.83 -12.40 -6.99
N LEU A 65 12.03 -11.67 -7.79
CA LEU A 65 10.80 -11.03 -7.31
C LEU A 65 9.80 -12.05 -6.75
N ARG A 66 9.59 -13.18 -7.44
CA ARG A 66 8.71 -14.27 -6.97
C ARG A 66 9.22 -14.89 -5.67
N SER A 67 10.53 -15.09 -5.52
CA SER A 67 11.12 -15.64 -4.30
C SER A 67 10.84 -14.74 -3.09
N ILE A 68 11.01 -13.43 -3.26
CA ILE A 68 10.72 -12.43 -2.22
C ILE A 68 9.23 -12.44 -1.87
N ASN A 69 8.35 -12.50 -2.88
CA ASN A 69 6.90 -12.58 -2.68
C ASN A 69 6.44 -13.85 -1.94
N TRP A 70 7.02 -15.00 -2.26
CA TRP A 70 6.68 -16.25 -1.55
C TRP A 70 7.16 -16.23 -0.10
N ILE A 71 8.36 -15.68 0.15
CA ILE A 71 8.89 -15.51 1.50
C ILE A 71 8.01 -14.55 2.30
N SER A 72 7.65 -13.39 1.75
CA SER A 72 6.81 -12.40 2.44
C SER A 72 5.46 -12.98 2.87
N ARG A 73 4.94 -13.94 2.11
CA ARG A 73 3.67 -14.62 2.43
C ARG A 73 3.82 -15.89 3.27
N GLY A 74 5.05 -16.30 3.61
CA GLY A 74 5.30 -17.54 4.36
C GLY A 74 5.01 -18.82 3.58
N HIS A 75 5.04 -18.77 2.24
CA HIS A 75 4.85 -19.90 1.33
C HIS A 75 6.19 -20.44 0.85
N PHE A 76 6.73 -21.47 1.50
CA PHE A 76 8.08 -21.97 1.18
C PHE A 76 8.12 -23.13 0.18
N SER A 77 6.98 -23.78 -0.10
CA SER A 77 6.90 -24.89 -1.07
C SER A 77 7.47 -24.56 -2.45
N PRO A 78 7.13 -23.41 -3.10
CA PRO A 78 7.70 -23.07 -4.39
C PRO A 78 9.20 -22.80 -4.36
N LEU A 79 9.73 -22.27 -3.24
CA LEU A 79 11.16 -22.01 -3.10
C LEU A 79 11.98 -23.30 -3.20
N VAL A 80 11.51 -24.40 -2.60
CA VAL A 80 12.23 -25.68 -2.63
C VAL A 80 12.52 -26.17 -4.04
N ARG A 81 11.61 -25.87 -4.97
CA ARG A 81 11.70 -26.29 -6.38
C ARG A 81 12.73 -25.49 -7.18
N ILE A 82 13.22 -24.38 -6.66
CA ILE A 82 14.24 -23.55 -7.31
C ILE A 82 15.62 -24.01 -6.87
N ASP A 83 16.56 -24.07 -7.80
CA ASP A 83 17.97 -24.31 -7.49
C ASP A 83 18.63 -23.04 -6.98
N PHE A 84 19.12 -23.08 -5.73
CA PHE A 84 19.90 -22.05 -5.05
C PHE A 84 20.58 -22.69 -3.83
N ASP A 85 21.62 -22.07 -3.30
CA ASP A 85 22.33 -22.54 -2.10
C ASP A 85 21.85 -21.80 -0.85
N ILE A 86 21.90 -20.47 -0.87
CA ILE A 86 21.43 -19.61 0.22
C ILE A 86 20.74 -18.36 -0.34
N MET A 87 19.64 -17.97 0.31
CA MET A 87 19.02 -16.65 0.16
C MET A 87 19.15 -15.87 1.47
N THR A 88 19.54 -14.61 1.40
CA THR A 88 19.62 -13.70 2.55
C THR A 88 18.78 -12.47 2.28
N LEU A 89 17.84 -12.19 3.19
CA LEU A 89 17.04 -10.97 3.22
C LEU A 89 17.44 -10.20 4.47
N ALA A 90 18.08 -9.05 4.29
CA ALA A 90 18.46 -8.15 5.38
C ALA A 90 17.49 -6.97 5.44
N PHE A 91 16.80 -6.86 6.57
CA PHE A 91 15.90 -5.78 6.92
C PHE A 91 16.57 -4.82 7.91
N GLU A 92 15.92 -3.70 8.20
CA GLU A 92 16.44 -2.71 9.17
C GLU A 92 16.68 -3.30 10.57
N ASP A 93 15.79 -4.19 11.04
CA ASP A 93 15.83 -4.76 12.40
C ASP A 93 15.94 -6.29 12.45
N ALA A 94 15.97 -6.95 11.30
CA ALA A 94 16.05 -8.40 11.18
C ALA A 94 16.87 -8.88 9.98
N MET A 95 17.37 -10.10 10.03
CA MET A 95 17.96 -10.78 8.89
C MET A 95 17.43 -12.22 8.83
N LEU A 96 16.83 -12.56 7.69
CA LEU A 96 16.30 -13.88 7.38
C LEU A 96 17.24 -14.57 6.38
N ARG A 97 17.78 -15.72 6.77
CA ARG A 97 18.60 -16.58 5.91
C ARG A 97 17.87 -17.88 5.63
N ILE A 98 17.87 -18.31 4.38
CA ILE A 98 17.22 -19.54 3.93
C ILE A 98 18.26 -20.38 3.22
N HIS A 99 18.59 -21.53 3.77
CA HIS A 99 19.54 -22.48 3.19
C HIS A 99 18.80 -23.62 2.52
N LYS A 100 19.09 -23.90 1.26
CA LYS A 100 18.64 -25.12 0.60
C LYS A 100 19.52 -26.28 1.07
N LYS A 101 18.91 -27.30 1.69
CA LYS A 101 19.62 -28.52 2.11
C LYS A 101 19.47 -29.66 1.11
N SER A 102 18.32 -29.70 0.44
CA SER A 102 17.99 -30.67 -0.59
C SER A 102 16.80 -30.16 -1.41
N ASN A 103 16.40 -30.89 -2.44
CA ASN A 103 15.20 -30.59 -3.25
C ASN A 103 13.86 -30.81 -2.50
N GLU A 104 13.91 -31.08 -1.20
CA GLU A 104 12.73 -31.27 -0.35
C GLU A 104 12.82 -30.51 0.98
N ARG A 105 13.95 -29.85 1.29
CA ARG A 105 14.20 -29.27 2.62
C ARG A 105 14.88 -27.91 2.59
N LEU A 106 14.37 -27.00 3.43
CA LEU A 106 14.97 -25.68 3.70
C LEU A 106 15.22 -25.51 5.19
N ASP A 107 16.35 -24.91 5.53
CA ASP A 107 16.61 -24.42 6.88
C ASP A 107 16.51 -22.89 6.88
N LEU A 108 15.56 -22.34 7.64
CA LEU A 108 15.33 -20.91 7.79
C LEU A 108 15.92 -20.45 9.13
N HIS A 109 16.65 -19.35 9.10
CA HIS A 109 17.27 -18.74 10.27
C HIS A 109 16.91 -17.25 10.32
N LEU A 110 16.19 -16.86 11.37
CA LEU A 110 15.84 -15.47 11.65
C LEU A 110 16.71 -14.95 12.79
N THR A 111 17.43 -13.87 12.51
CA THR A 111 18.18 -13.10 13.49
C THR A 111 17.57 -11.70 13.59
N ARG A 112 17.52 -11.14 14.79
CA ARG A 112 16.99 -9.80 15.06
C ARG A 112 18.03 -9.01 15.85
N ARG A 113 17.96 -7.68 15.80
CA ARG A 113 18.80 -6.80 16.65
C ARG A 113 18.63 -7.10 18.14
N THR A 114 17.42 -7.46 18.54
CA THR A 114 17.07 -7.83 19.91
C THR A 114 16.38 -9.20 19.92
N GLY A 115 16.72 -10.03 20.90
CA GLY A 115 16.15 -11.38 21.07
C GLY A 115 17.05 -12.52 20.59
N ARG A 116 16.62 -13.75 20.87
CA ARG A 116 17.36 -14.97 20.50
C ARG A 116 17.13 -15.31 19.02
N PRO A 117 18.15 -15.82 18.31
CA PRO A 117 17.99 -16.31 16.95
C PRO A 117 16.96 -17.43 16.92
N LYS A 118 16.10 -17.43 15.90
CA LYS A 118 15.07 -18.45 15.66
C LYS A 118 15.46 -19.26 14.44
N SER A 119 15.25 -20.57 14.49
CA SER A 119 15.47 -21.47 13.36
C SER A 119 14.27 -22.35 13.13
N TRP A 120 13.97 -22.64 11.87
CA TRP A 120 12.92 -23.58 11.49
C TRP A 120 13.34 -24.38 10.28
N ARG A 121 13.04 -25.68 10.30
CA ARG A 121 13.32 -26.58 9.19
C ARG A 121 12.01 -26.90 8.49
N TYR A 122 11.92 -26.52 7.23
CA TYR A 122 10.82 -26.88 6.34
C TYR A 122 11.16 -28.16 5.58
N SER A 123 10.18 -29.05 5.43
CA SER A 123 10.29 -30.28 4.63
C SER A 123 9.03 -30.46 3.79
N LEU A 124 9.16 -30.81 2.51
CA LEU A 124 8.02 -31.02 1.62
C LEU A 124 7.06 -32.11 2.16
N ASP A 125 7.62 -33.17 2.76
CA ASP A 125 6.86 -34.25 3.41
C ASP A 125 6.01 -33.80 4.61
N SER A 126 6.41 -32.74 5.31
CA SER A 126 5.64 -32.18 6.43
C SER A 126 4.34 -31.52 5.96
N GLU A 127 4.26 -31.20 4.66
CA GLU A 127 3.06 -30.70 3.98
C GLU A 127 2.30 -31.82 3.24
N ALA A 128 2.62 -33.11 3.41
CA ALA A 128 1.91 -34.21 2.73
C ALA A 128 0.40 -34.32 3.07
N GLY A 129 -0.09 -33.57 4.06
CA GLY A 129 -1.52 -33.33 4.31
C GLY A 129 -2.20 -32.35 3.33
N LEU A 130 -1.42 -31.58 2.55
CA LEU A 130 -1.86 -30.56 1.58
C LEU A 130 -1.93 -31.07 0.13
N ALA A 131 -1.65 -32.36 -0.13
CA ALA A 131 -1.88 -33.02 -1.41
C ALA A 131 -3.31 -32.83 -2.01
N PRO A 132 -4.38 -32.52 -1.23
CA PRO A 132 -5.68 -32.13 -1.80
C PRO A 132 -5.74 -30.71 -2.37
N MET A 133 -4.93 -29.76 -1.88
CA MET A 133 -4.98 -28.33 -2.28
C MET A 133 -4.38 -28.09 -3.66
N GLU A 134 -3.24 -28.72 -3.99
CA GLU A 134 -2.68 -28.65 -5.36
C GLU A 134 -3.60 -29.30 -6.39
N ARG A 135 -4.33 -30.38 -6.04
CA ARG A 135 -5.36 -30.96 -6.92
C ARG A 135 -6.55 -30.02 -7.15
N GLY A 136 -6.91 -29.22 -6.14
CA GLY A 136 -7.89 -28.15 -6.27
C GLY A 136 -7.44 -27.10 -7.29
N LEU A 137 -6.16 -26.69 -7.24
CA LEU A 137 -5.58 -25.78 -8.24
C LEU A 137 -5.52 -26.41 -9.63
N ILE A 138 -5.15 -27.68 -9.75
CA ILE A 138 -5.11 -28.40 -11.03
C ILE A 138 -6.51 -28.41 -11.67
N GLY A 139 -7.56 -28.69 -10.88
CA GLY A 139 -8.94 -28.64 -11.35
C GLY A 139 -9.42 -27.23 -11.73
N LEU A 140 -8.99 -26.20 -10.99
CA LEU A 140 -9.28 -24.79 -11.31
C LEU A 140 -8.48 -24.28 -12.52
N ARG A 141 -7.27 -24.81 -12.74
CA ARG A 141 -6.42 -24.52 -13.91
C ARG A 141 -7.04 -25.07 -15.18
N GLU A 142 -7.57 -26.29 -15.12
CA GLU A 142 -8.25 -26.93 -16.26
C GLU A 142 -9.64 -26.33 -16.54
N ALA A 143 -10.38 -25.88 -15.53
CA ALA A 143 -11.74 -25.35 -15.68
C ALA A 143 -11.82 -23.82 -15.88
N TYR A 144 -10.91 -23.05 -15.29
CA TYR A 144 -10.97 -21.58 -15.21
C TYR A 144 -9.64 -20.89 -15.52
N GLY A 145 -8.58 -21.64 -15.85
CA GLY A 145 -7.27 -21.06 -16.20
C GLY A 145 -6.50 -20.46 -15.03
N VAL A 146 -6.85 -20.83 -13.79
CA VAL A 146 -6.22 -20.32 -12.57
C VAL A 146 -4.88 -21.00 -12.31
N GLU A 147 -3.79 -20.23 -12.30
CA GLU A 147 -2.43 -20.75 -12.08
C GLU A 147 -1.93 -20.51 -10.64
N GLU A 148 -2.43 -19.47 -9.97
CA GLU A 148 -2.10 -19.12 -8.59
C GLU A 148 -3.32 -18.86 -7.69
N TRP A 149 -3.20 -19.16 -6.39
CA TRP A 149 -4.27 -18.94 -5.39
C TRP A 149 -4.77 -17.50 -5.29
N ASP A 150 -3.94 -16.52 -5.69
CA ASP A 150 -4.27 -15.11 -5.62
C ASP A 150 -5.17 -14.61 -6.76
N GLU A 151 -5.46 -15.45 -7.74
CA GLU A 151 -6.46 -15.19 -8.78
C GLU A 151 -7.88 -15.40 -8.27
N LEU A 152 -8.04 -16.01 -7.09
CA LEU A 152 -9.32 -16.31 -6.47
C LEU A 152 -9.77 -15.14 -5.58
N THR A 153 -11.05 -14.76 -5.69
CA THR A 153 -11.65 -13.77 -4.80
C THR A 153 -11.52 -14.19 -3.34
N PRO A 154 -11.49 -13.24 -2.38
CA PRO A 154 -11.43 -13.57 -0.95
C PRO A 154 -12.47 -14.60 -0.52
N GLU A 155 -13.71 -14.54 -1.04
CA GLU A 155 -14.75 -15.53 -0.75
C GLU A 155 -14.41 -16.93 -1.29
N VAL A 156 -13.98 -17.05 -2.54
CA VAL A 156 -13.67 -18.35 -3.16
C VAL A 156 -12.43 -18.97 -2.51
N ARG A 157 -11.44 -18.14 -2.22
CA ARG A 157 -10.22 -18.51 -1.49
C ARG A 157 -10.57 -19.03 -0.10
N ASN A 158 -11.38 -18.31 0.67
CA ASN A 158 -11.82 -18.75 2.00
C ASN A 158 -12.68 -20.01 1.95
N GLN A 159 -13.53 -20.18 0.93
CA GLN A 159 -14.28 -21.43 0.75
C GLN A 159 -13.38 -22.62 0.40
N LEU A 160 -12.35 -22.44 -0.42
CA LEU A 160 -11.39 -23.49 -0.75
C LEU A 160 -10.46 -23.80 0.42
N ILE A 161 -10.02 -22.79 1.17
CA ILE A 161 -9.31 -22.94 2.44
C ILE A 161 -10.20 -23.72 3.43
N HIS A 162 -11.45 -23.34 3.63
CA HIS A 162 -12.35 -24.10 4.52
C HIS A 162 -12.65 -25.53 4.03
N ARG A 163 -12.67 -25.75 2.72
CA ARG A 163 -12.98 -27.06 2.11
C ARG A 163 -11.77 -28.00 2.09
N TYR A 164 -10.54 -27.48 2.04
CA TYR A 164 -9.31 -28.29 1.88
C TYR A 164 -8.24 -28.10 2.97
N ALA A 165 -8.27 -27.02 3.75
CA ALA A 165 -7.31 -26.72 4.83
C ALA A 165 -7.68 -27.36 6.17
N ALA A 166 -8.51 -28.40 6.19
CA ALA A 166 -8.92 -29.03 7.45
C ALA A 166 -7.77 -29.72 8.22
N ARG A 167 -6.57 -29.92 7.65
CA ARG A 167 -5.38 -30.42 8.36
C ARG A 167 -4.07 -29.97 7.69
N GLY A 168 -3.42 -28.93 8.21
CA GLY A 168 -2.06 -28.55 7.77
C GLY A 168 -1.37 -27.44 8.55
N GLU A 169 -2.07 -26.68 9.40
CA GLU A 169 -1.52 -25.51 10.10
C GLU A 169 -0.71 -25.81 11.38
N SER A 170 -0.49 -27.08 11.74
CA SER A 170 0.02 -27.44 13.07
C SER A 170 1.54 -27.38 13.26
N ASP A 171 2.36 -27.20 12.21
CA ASP A 171 3.83 -27.35 12.33
C ASP A 171 4.64 -26.07 12.02
N LYS A 172 3.99 -24.96 11.66
CA LYS A 172 4.68 -23.67 11.46
C LYS A 172 4.84 -22.95 12.82
N PRO A 173 6.07 -22.59 13.23
CA PRO A 173 6.26 -21.81 14.44
C PRO A 173 5.66 -20.41 14.28
N GLY A 174 5.20 -19.80 15.37
CA GLY A 174 4.48 -18.52 15.33
C GLY A 174 5.23 -17.42 14.56
N TRP A 175 6.56 -17.35 14.68
CA TRP A 175 7.36 -16.35 13.97
C TRP A 175 7.29 -16.49 12.43
N VAL A 176 7.10 -17.72 11.90
CA VAL A 176 6.93 -17.97 10.46
C VAL A 176 5.52 -17.59 10.02
N LYS A 177 4.51 -17.93 10.84
CA LYS A 177 3.11 -17.52 10.60
C LYS A 177 2.97 -15.99 10.54
N ASN A 178 3.84 -15.27 11.25
CA ASN A 178 3.82 -13.81 11.36
C ASN A 178 4.71 -13.08 10.33
N ILE A 179 5.37 -13.79 9.41
CA ILE A 179 6.17 -13.16 8.34
C ILE A 179 5.32 -12.17 7.51
N PRO A 180 4.08 -12.48 7.08
CA PRO A 180 3.28 -11.54 6.29
C PRO A 180 2.99 -10.20 6.98
N GLN A 181 2.88 -10.22 8.31
CA GLN A 181 2.68 -9.01 9.11
C GLN A 181 4.01 -8.27 9.36
N SER A 182 5.12 -9.00 9.43
CA SER A 182 6.45 -8.45 9.72
C SER A 182 7.17 -7.94 8.47
N PHE A 183 6.83 -8.48 7.29
CA PHE A 183 7.35 -8.14 5.97
C PHE A 183 6.19 -7.93 4.98
N PRO A 184 5.51 -6.78 5.04
CA PRO A 184 4.47 -6.45 4.09
C PRO A 184 5.09 -6.26 2.69
N ALA A 185 4.62 -7.04 1.72
CA ALA A 185 5.02 -6.90 0.33
C ALA A 185 3.84 -7.11 -0.62
N LEU A 186 3.82 -6.32 -1.69
CA LEU A 186 2.84 -6.39 -2.76
C LEU A 186 3.54 -6.75 -4.07
N PHE A 187 3.17 -7.87 -4.68
CA PHE A 187 3.68 -8.27 -5.99
C PHE A 187 2.66 -7.97 -7.09
N VAL A 188 3.09 -7.15 -8.04
CA VAL A 188 2.31 -6.74 -9.21
C VAL A 188 2.95 -7.37 -10.45
N THR A 189 2.26 -8.34 -11.04
CA THR A 189 2.70 -8.98 -12.29
C THR A 189 2.23 -8.21 -13.51
N ASP A 190 2.90 -8.45 -14.64
CA ASP A 190 2.55 -8.08 -16.02
C ASP A 190 1.04 -8.19 -16.34
N GLN A 191 0.35 -9.20 -15.83
CA GLN A 191 -1.09 -9.44 -16.06
C GLN A 191 -2.04 -8.60 -15.19
N ARG A 192 -1.53 -7.87 -14.18
CA ARG A 192 -2.34 -7.15 -13.17
C ARG A 192 -2.26 -5.63 -13.28
N LEU A 193 -1.37 -5.16 -14.13
CA LEU A 193 -1.30 -3.76 -14.52
C LEU A 193 -2.33 -3.47 -15.62
N ALA A 194 -2.44 -4.32 -16.65
CA ALA A 194 -3.39 -4.13 -17.75
C ALA A 194 -4.57 -5.11 -17.70
N PRO A 195 -5.81 -4.64 -17.99
CA PRO A 195 -6.91 -5.49 -18.46
C PRO A 195 -6.46 -6.38 -19.64
N GLU A 196 -6.78 -7.68 -19.60
CA GLU A 196 -6.40 -8.68 -20.60
C GLU A 196 -6.54 -8.21 -22.07
N ARG A 197 -5.52 -8.48 -22.88
CA ARG A 197 -5.63 -8.64 -24.34
C ARG A 197 -5.14 -10.04 -24.73
N ARG A 198 -5.93 -11.10 -24.47
CA ARG A 198 -5.59 -12.44 -24.99
C ARG A 198 -5.92 -12.53 -26.48
N ARG A 199 -4.92 -12.88 -27.31
CA ARG A 199 -5.08 -13.10 -28.76
C ARG A 199 -5.61 -14.52 -29.06
N ARG A 200 -6.95 -14.67 -29.09
CA ARG A 200 -7.84 -15.58 -29.91
C ARG A 200 -7.76 -17.13 -29.75
N PRO A 201 -8.80 -17.94 -30.15
CA PRO A 201 -10.06 -17.61 -30.84
C PRO A 201 -11.39 -18.09 -30.19
N LYS A 202 -12.44 -17.24 -30.33
CA LYS A 202 -13.91 -17.45 -30.30
C LYS A 202 -14.54 -18.51 -29.35
N LYS A 203 -15.13 -18.02 -28.27
CA LYS A 203 -16.58 -18.15 -27.95
C LYS A 203 -17.07 -16.85 -27.30
N ARG A 204 -18.31 -16.44 -27.62
CA ARG A 204 -18.93 -15.13 -27.31
C ARG A 204 -18.78 -14.71 -25.83
N GLY A 205 -18.02 -13.65 -25.57
CA GLY A 205 -18.62 -12.33 -25.35
C GLY A 205 -18.68 -11.73 -23.94
N GLU A 206 -18.40 -12.44 -22.84
CA GLU A 206 -18.74 -11.91 -21.50
C GLU A 206 -17.63 -11.97 -20.43
N GLY A 207 -16.51 -12.67 -20.60
CA GLY A 207 -15.55 -12.87 -19.50
C GLY A 207 -14.60 -11.68 -19.19
N GLU A 208 -13.90 -11.15 -20.21
CA GLU A 208 -12.75 -10.23 -20.02
C GLU A 208 -13.15 -8.83 -19.51
N THR A 209 -14.32 -8.31 -19.92
CA THR A 209 -14.80 -6.97 -19.51
C THR A 209 -15.24 -6.96 -18.03
N ILE A 210 -15.69 -8.10 -17.49
CA ILE A 210 -16.29 -8.17 -16.16
C ILE A 210 -15.25 -7.94 -15.06
N GLY A 211 -14.04 -8.52 -15.17
CA GLY A 211 -13.03 -8.42 -14.11
C GLY A 211 -12.49 -7.01 -13.89
N VAL A 212 -12.32 -6.26 -14.98
CA VAL A 212 -11.75 -4.90 -14.93
C VAL A 212 -12.79 -3.90 -14.50
N VAL A 213 -14.02 -4.03 -15.01
CA VAL A 213 -15.16 -3.25 -14.54
C VAL A 213 -15.36 -3.46 -13.04
N ALA A 214 -15.35 -4.71 -12.57
CA ALA A 214 -15.47 -5.02 -11.15
C ALA A 214 -14.33 -4.43 -10.31
N ALA A 215 -13.08 -4.48 -10.80
CA ALA A 215 -11.93 -3.89 -10.11
C ALA A 215 -12.05 -2.35 -9.99
N ILE A 216 -12.49 -1.68 -11.06
CA ILE A 216 -12.72 -0.23 -11.05
C ILE A 216 -13.86 0.12 -10.09
N GLU A 217 -14.99 -0.60 -10.17
CA GLU A 217 -16.14 -0.38 -9.29
C GLU A 217 -15.76 -0.59 -7.83
N ALA A 218 -15.03 -1.65 -7.51
CA ALA A 218 -14.51 -1.91 -6.16
C ALA A 218 -13.56 -0.81 -5.69
N ALA A 219 -12.66 -0.32 -6.55
CA ALA A 219 -11.75 0.77 -6.23
C ALA A 219 -12.49 2.09 -5.97
N VAL A 220 -13.49 2.43 -6.80
CA VAL A 220 -14.33 3.62 -6.60
C VAL A 220 -15.13 3.53 -5.31
N LEU A 221 -15.72 2.36 -5.03
CA LEU A 221 -16.43 2.11 -3.76
C LEU A 221 -15.50 2.27 -2.56
N HIS A 222 -14.30 1.68 -2.60
CA HIS A 222 -13.32 1.79 -1.52
C HIS A 222 -12.92 3.25 -1.26
N ILE A 223 -12.64 4.04 -2.31
CA ILE A 223 -12.32 5.48 -2.17
C ILE A 223 -13.50 6.23 -1.53
N ASN A 224 -14.73 5.95 -1.97
CA ASN A 224 -15.92 6.60 -1.44
C ASN A 224 -16.16 6.26 0.03
N ASP A 225 -15.99 4.99 0.41
CA ASP A 225 -16.14 4.53 1.79
C ASP A 225 -15.13 5.20 2.71
N GLU A 226 -13.86 5.30 2.29
CA GLU A 226 -12.83 6.00 3.05
C GLU A 226 -13.16 7.51 3.17
N VAL A 227 -13.57 8.18 2.09
CA VAL A 227 -14.01 9.58 2.15
C VAL A 227 -15.13 9.78 3.18
N GLN A 228 -16.17 8.94 3.14
CA GLN A 228 -17.31 9.05 4.06
C GLN A 228 -16.90 8.74 5.51
N ARG A 229 -16.04 7.74 5.71
CA ARG A 229 -15.47 7.41 7.02
C ARG A 229 -14.76 8.62 7.64
N TYR A 230 -13.86 9.25 6.89
CA TYR A 230 -13.11 10.40 7.41
C TYR A 230 -13.98 11.65 7.60
N LYS A 231 -15.00 11.87 6.75
CA LYS A 231 -16.01 12.91 6.98
C LYS A 231 -16.79 12.67 8.27
N SER A 232 -17.14 11.42 8.58
CA SER A 232 -17.79 11.07 9.84
C SER A 232 -16.86 11.30 11.04
N LEU A 233 -15.58 10.92 10.95
CA LEU A 233 -14.59 11.15 12.01
C LEU A 233 -14.40 12.65 12.29
N TYR A 234 -14.29 13.46 11.22
CA TYR A 234 -14.25 14.92 11.32
C TYR A 234 -15.49 15.48 12.04
N GLY A 235 -16.69 15.00 11.68
CA GLY A 235 -17.94 15.41 12.33
C GLY A 235 -17.94 15.12 13.84
N THR A 236 -17.49 13.93 14.25
CA THR A 236 -17.37 13.56 15.67
C THR A 236 -16.33 14.41 16.39
N ALA A 237 -15.16 14.63 15.79
CA ALA A 237 -14.13 15.50 16.34
C ALA A 237 -14.64 16.93 16.54
N SER A 238 -15.36 17.48 15.56
CA SER A 238 -15.96 18.82 15.68
C SER A 238 -16.94 18.90 16.84
N GLN A 239 -17.88 17.96 16.95
CA GLN A 239 -18.88 17.96 18.03
C GLN A 239 -18.24 17.91 19.42
N ASN A 240 -17.19 17.10 19.59
CA ASN A 240 -16.46 16.98 20.86
C ASN A 240 -15.74 18.27 21.22
N LEU A 241 -15.06 18.90 20.26
CA LEU A 241 -14.36 20.15 20.48
C LEU A 241 -15.35 21.29 20.74
N ASP A 242 -16.41 21.41 19.95
CA ASP A 242 -17.41 22.48 20.08
C ASP A 242 -18.13 22.43 21.43
N ARG A 243 -18.43 21.23 21.95
CA ARG A 243 -19.07 21.05 23.27
C ARG A 243 -18.28 21.67 24.42
N ASN A 244 -16.95 21.61 24.35
CA ASN A 244 -16.06 22.09 25.41
C ASN A 244 -15.39 23.44 25.08
N PHE A 245 -15.75 24.06 23.94
CA PHE A 245 -15.15 25.29 23.45
C PHE A 245 -15.19 26.44 24.48
N PRO A 246 -16.34 26.80 25.08
CA PRO A 246 -16.37 27.91 26.04
C PRO A 246 -15.43 27.69 27.24
N ARG A 247 -15.33 26.44 27.73
CA ARG A 247 -14.44 26.09 28.85
C ARG A 247 -12.97 26.24 28.47
N ARG A 248 -12.59 25.83 27.26
CA ARG A 248 -11.21 25.99 26.75
C ARG A 248 -10.86 27.47 26.57
N VAL A 249 -11.77 28.28 26.02
CA VAL A 249 -11.57 29.73 25.87
C VAL A 249 -11.37 30.41 27.22
N PHE A 250 -12.26 30.17 28.21
CA PHE A 250 -12.09 30.77 29.53
C PHE A 250 -10.84 30.28 30.26
N ALA A 251 -10.45 29.01 30.08
CA ALA A 251 -9.19 28.50 30.60
C ALA A 251 -7.98 29.21 29.95
N ALA A 252 -8.02 29.42 28.63
CA ALA A 252 -7.00 30.17 27.89
C ALA A 252 -6.86 31.60 28.40
N ILE A 253 -7.98 32.34 28.51
CA ILE A 253 -8.03 33.72 29.04
C ILE A 253 -7.44 33.78 30.45
N ASN A 254 -7.90 32.90 31.35
CA ASN A 254 -7.48 32.91 32.76
C ASN A 254 -6.02 32.47 32.96
N SER A 255 -5.46 31.70 32.04
CA SER A 255 -4.11 31.15 32.19
C SER A 255 -3.00 32.19 32.03
N GLN A 256 -3.30 33.42 31.58
CA GLN A 256 -2.32 34.48 31.25
C GLN A 256 -1.08 33.96 30.48
N ARG A 257 -1.19 32.79 29.82
CA ARG A 257 -0.10 32.23 29.05
C ARG A 257 0.14 33.16 27.90
N GLU A 258 1.42 33.36 27.59
CA GLU A 258 1.94 33.98 26.39
C GLU A 258 1.35 33.28 25.17
N PHE A 259 0.08 33.53 24.84
CA PHE A 259 -0.37 33.42 23.47
C PHE A 259 0.53 34.39 22.75
N GLY A 260 1.40 33.83 21.91
CA GLY A 260 2.23 34.61 21.02
C GLY A 260 1.38 35.74 20.44
N GLY A 261 1.95 36.94 20.37
CA GLY A 261 1.18 38.15 20.06
C GLY A 261 0.41 38.01 18.74
N SER A 262 -0.31 39.05 18.31
CA SER A 262 -1.10 39.03 17.06
C SER A 262 -0.40 38.40 15.84
N LYS A 263 0.95 38.47 15.77
CA LYS A 263 1.77 37.78 14.78
C LYS A 263 1.65 36.25 14.78
N ASP A 264 1.62 35.60 15.93
CA ASP A 264 1.52 34.14 16.03
C ASP A 264 0.12 33.65 15.63
N VAL A 265 -0.93 34.39 16.00
CA VAL A 265 -2.30 34.12 15.55
C VAL A 265 -2.42 34.23 14.02
N LEU A 266 -1.80 35.25 13.42
CA LEU A 266 -1.80 35.40 11.96
C LEU A 266 -1.03 34.27 11.27
N ARG A 267 0.06 33.77 11.87
CA ARG A 267 0.79 32.60 11.37
C ARG A 267 -0.08 31.34 11.43
N GLU A 268 -0.70 31.07 12.58
CA GLU A 268 -1.60 29.91 12.74
C GLU A 268 -2.81 29.98 11.81
N PHE A 269 -3.35 31.18 11.59
CA PHE A 269 -4.43 31.39 10.63
C PHE A 269 -3.98 30.99 9.22
N GLN A 270 -2.79 31.44 8.78
CA GLN A 270 -2.26 31.05 7.48
C GLN A 270 -2.07 29.53 7.37
N GLU A 271 -1.51 28.89 8.40
CA GLU A 271 -1.38 27.43 8.44
C GLU A 271 -2.73 26.71 8.28
N VAL A 272 -3.79 27.20 8.95
CA VAL A 272 -5.14 26.66 8.82
C VAL A 272 -5.68 26.87 7.41
N GLN A 273 -5.47 28.03 6.79
CA GLN A 273 -5.91 28.29 5.42
C GLN A 273 -5.14 27.45 4.39
N ASP A 274 -3.86 27.17 4.61
CA ASP A 274 -3.06 26.30 3.75
C ASP A 274 -3.60 24.86 3.79
N ILE A 275 -3.93 24.35 4.99
CA ILE A 275 -4.57 23.04 5.17
C ILE A 275 -5.94 23.02 4.49
N ARG A 276 -6.78 24.04 4.70
CA ARG A 276 -8.09 24.15 4.04
C ARG A 276 -7.96 24.15 2.52
N SER A 277 -6.99 24.88 1.98
CA SER A 277 -6.74 24.95 0.54
C SER A 277 -6.40 23.58 -0.03
N SER A 278 -5.49 22.82 0.61
CA SER A 278 -5.15 21.45 0.18
C SER A 278 -6.33 20.47 0.32
N LEU A 279 -7.14 20.57 1.38
CA LEU A 279 -8.34 19.75 1.52
C LEU A 279 -9.45 20.12 0.50
N ALA A 280 -9.53 21.39 0.11
CA ALA A 280 -10.46 21.86 -0.91
C ALA A 280 -10.05 21.39 -2.32
N THR A 281 -8.75 21.34 -2.64
CA THR A 281 -8.28 20.82 -3.94
C THR A 281 -8.56 19.33 -4.13
N THR A 282 -8.64 18.58 -3.03
CA THR A 282 -9.03 17.16 -3.00
C THR A 282 -10.55 16.97 -2.92
N GLY A 283 -11.32 18.02 -2.63
CA GLY A 283 -12.78 17.97 -2.48
C GLY A 283 -13.25 17.35 -1.15
N LEU A 284 -12.38 17.31 -0.14
CA LEU A 284 -12.72 16.81 1.20
C LEU A 284 -13.49 17.85 2.03
N ILE A 285 -13.25 19.14 1.78
CA ILE A 285 -13.98 20.27 2.36
C ILE A 285 -14.48 21.22 1.26
N SER A 286 -15.47 22.05 1.57
CA SER A 286 -15.96 23.04 0.61
C SER A 286 -14.97 24.20 0.44
N PRO A 287 -14.70 24.68 -0.80
CA PRO A 287 -13.93 25.90 -1.03
C PRO A 287 -14.53 27.14 -0.34
N THR A 288 -15.83 27.13 -0.04
CA THR A 288 -16.50 28.23 0.68
C THR A 288 -16.11 28.31 2.16
N GLU A 289 -15.44 27.29 2.70
CA GLU A 289 -14.94 27.29 4.07
C GLU A 289 -13.57 27.99 4.20
N ILE A 290 -12.95 28.42 3.10
CA ILE A 290 -11.69 29.16 3.11
C ILE A 290 -12.00 30.63 3.46
N GLU A 291 -11.35 31.14 4.49
CA GLU A 291 -11.47 32.54 4.89
C GLU A 291 -10.24 33.32 4.39
N ASP A 292 -10.49 34.43 3.70
CA ASP A 292 -9.41 35.22 3.09
C ASP A 292 -8.62 36.06 4.11
N SER A 293 -9.22 36.39 5.26
CA SER A 293 -8.57 37.22 6.28
C SER A 293 -9.29 37.18 7.64
N ILE A 294 -8.51 37.42 8.70
CA ILE A 294 -8.98 37.76 10.05
C ILE A 294 -8.46 39.13 10.53
N THR A 295 -7.92 39.94 9.61
CA THR A 295 -7.28 41.24 9.95
C THR A 295 -8.27 42.30 10.44
N ASP A 296 -9.55 42.11 10.15
CA ASP A 296 -10.67 42.93 10.62
C ASP A 296 -11.06 42.64 12.08
N LEU A 297 -10.57 41.54 12.67
CA LEU A 297 -10.82 41.19 14.05
C LEU A 297 -9.95 42.00 15.03
N PRO A 298 -10.43 42.28 16.26
CA PRO A 298 -9.71 43.08 17.25
C PRO A 298 -8.57 42.30 17.93
N LEU A 299 -7.52 41.98 17.17
CA LEU A 299 -6.35 41.19 17.61
C LEU A 299 -5.37 41.96 18.51
N ASN A 300 -5.78 43.12 19.03
CA ASN A 300 -5.03 43.93 19.99
C ASN A 300 -5.41 43.63 21.45
N ASN A 301 -6.54 42.94 21.68
CA ASN A 301 -7.00 42.53 23.01
C ASN A 301 -6.53 41.10 23.33
N PRO A 302 -5.85 40.86 24.48
CA PRO A 302 -5.47 39.52 24.93
C PRO A 302 -6.61 38.50 24.95
N ASP A 303 -7.84 38.90 25.31
CA ASP A 303 -8.98 38.00 25.35
C ASP A 303 -9.42 37.57 23.95
N SER A 304 -9.38 38.51 22.99
CA SER A 304 -9.67 38.24 21.58
C SER A 304 -8.60 37.35 20.97
N VAL A 305 -7.33 37.58 21.31
CA VAL A 305 -6.22 36.69 20.92
C VAL A 305 -6.44 35.27 21.46
N ALA A 306 -6.80 35.12 22.73
CA ALA A 306 -7.07 33.81 23.34
C ALA A 306 -8.25 33.09 22.67
N LEU A 307 -9.34 33.81 22.35
CA LEU A 307 -10.49 33.27 21.64
C LEU A 307 -10.10 32.74 20.25
N ILE A 308 -9.43 33.57 19.43
CA ILE A 308 -9.06 33.20 18.07
C ILE A 308 -8.00 32.09 18.06
N ALA A 309 -6.99 32.17 18.92
CA ALA A 309 -6.00 31.09 19.05
C ALA A 309 -6.67 29.74 19.44
N THR A 310 -7.64 29.77 20.36
CA THR A 310 -8.40 28.56 20.71
C THR A 310 -9.19 28.03 19.50
N TYR A 311 -9.87 28.92 18.76
CA TYR A 311 -10.61 28.55 17.54
C TYR A 311 -9.69 27.95 16.47
N LEU A 312 -8.52 28.55 16.22
CA LEU A 312 -7.56 28.07 15.23
C LEU A 312 -6.96 26.74 15.64
N SER A 313 -6.59 26.58 16.91
CA SER A 313 -6.11 25.30 17.45
C SER A 313 -7.16 24.21 17.29
N ASP A 314 -8.41 24.46 17.67
CA ASP A 314 -9.49 23.49 17.51
C ASP A 314 -9.75 23.17 16.03
N THR A 315 -9.71 24.19 15.16
CA THR A 315 -9.89 24.01 13.71
C THR A 315 -8.77 23.15 13.13
N LYS A 316 -7.52 23.40 13.53
CA LYS A 316 -6.37 22.60 13.12
C LYS A 316 -6.50 21.14 13.58
N GLU A 317 -6.94 20.91 14.82
CA GLU A 317 -7.21 19.56 15.33
C GLU A 317 -8.31 18.87 14.52
N LYS A 318 -9.42 19.55 14.25
CA LYS A 318 -10.51 19.02 13.38
C LYS A 318 -9.99 18.68 11.99
N LEU A 319 -9.28 19.57 11.31
CA LEU A 319 -8.78 19.34 9.95
C LEU A 319 -7.72 18.23 9.91
N SER A 320 -6.92 18.06 10.97
CA SER A 320 -5.91 17.00 11.05
C SER A 320 -6.51 15.58 10.97
N THR A 321 -7.80 15.43 11.27
CA THR A 321 -8.51 14.15 11.12
C THR A 321 -8.48 13.64 9.67
N PHE A 322 -8.43 14.52 8.67
CA PHE A 322 -8.36 14.14 7.26
C PHE A 322 -6.95 13.79 6.78
N GLU A 323 -5.91 14.06 7.56
CA GLU A 323 -4.52 13.93 7.13
C GLU A 323 -4.17 12.53 6.59
N PRO A 324 -4.57 11.41 7.22
CA PRO A 324 -4.26 10.08 6.71
C PRO A 324 -4.95 9.74 5.38
N LEU A 325 -6.11 10.34 5.11
CA LEU A 325 -6.78 10.21 3.81
C LEU A 325 -6.13 11.13 2.78
N ARG A 326 -5.83 12.38 3.16
CA ARG A 326 -5.19 13.38 2.29
C ARG A 326 -3.87 12.86 1.72
N GLN A 327 -3.03 12.26 2.56
CA GLN A 327 -1.74 11.66 2.16
C GLN A 327 -1.86 10.58 1.08
N ARG A 328 -3.04 9.95 0.91
CA ARG A 328 -3.29 8.94 -0.14
C ARG A 328 -4.06 9.53 -1.32
N LEU A 329 -5.08 10.34 -1.03
CA LEU A 329 -6.01 10.88 -2.02
C LEU A 329 -5.39 12.00 -2.86
N GLU A 330 -4.57 12.87 -2.28
CA GLU A 330 -3.92 13.98 -3.00
C GLU A 330 -2.94 13.46 -4.06
N PRO A 331 -1.98 12.56 -3.75
CA PRO A 331 -1.12 11.94 -4.77
C PRO A 331 -1.93 11.15 -5.80
N PHE A 332 -3.01 10.48 -5.38
CA PHE A 332 -3.86 9.72 -6.29
C PHE A 332 -4.51 10.62 -7.33
N ILE A 333 -5.14 11.71 -6.90
CA ILE A 333 -5.76 12.68 -7.80
C ILE A 333 -4.71 13.32 -8.71
N GLU A 334 -3.54 13.70 -8.18
CA GLU A 334 -2.49 14.35 -8.96
C GLU A 334 -1.89 13.41 -10.01
N PHE A 335 -1.62 12.16 -9.63
CA PHE A 335 -1.21 11.12 -10.56
C PHE A 335 -2.20 10.98 -11.72
N LEU A 336 -3.50 10.87 -11.43
CA LEU A 336 -4.49 10.75 -12.49
C LEU A 336 -4.59 12.02 -13.35
N ARG A 337 -4.47 13.23 -12.76
CA ARG A 337 -4.48 14.50 -13.52
C ARG A 337 -3.32 14.60 -14.50
N ARG A 338 -2.12 14.20 -14.10
CA ARG A 338 -0.92 14.22 -14.96
C ARG A 338 -1.11 13.40 -16.22
N HIS A 339 -1.88 12.33 -16.09
CA HIS A 339 -1.98 11.31 -17.11
C HIS A 339 -3.29 11.27 -17.89
N TYR A 340 -4.32 11.94 -17.40
CA TYR A 340 -5.61 12.03 -18.08
C TYR A 340 -5.68 13.33 -18.88
N GLN A 341 -6.01 13.21 -20.16
CA GLN A 341 -6.23 14.36 -21.04
C GLN A 341 -7.70 14.77 -21.02
N ASP A 342 -7.96 16.07 -20.99
CA ASP A 342 -9.31 16.65 -21.07
C ASP A 342 -10.30 16.14 -20.01
N LYS A 343 -9.81 15.84 -18.80
CA LYS A 343 -10.63 15.37 -17.67
C LYS A 343 -10.35 16.16 -16.41
N LYS A 344 -11.40 16.36 -15.61
CA LYS A 344 -11.36 16.93 -14.27
C LYS A 344 -11.79 15.88 -13.27
N ILE A 345 -11.00 15.72 -12.21
CA ILE A 345 -11.26 14.79 -11.11
C ILE A 345 -11.72 15.61 -9.90
N ARG A 346 -12.77 15.15 -9.22
CA ARG A 346 -13.33 15.79 -8.03
C ARG A 346 -13.95 14.76 -7.10
N ILE A 347 -14.01 15.08 -5.81
CA ILE A 347 -14.85 14.39 -4.84
C ILE A 347 -16.12 15.21 -4.65
N ASP A 348 -17.27 14.61 -4.94
CA ASP A 348 -18.59 15.19 -4.75
C ASP A 348 -19.15 14.79 -3.37
N ASP A 349 -19.79 15.72 -2.67
CA ASP A 349 -20.33 15.46 -1.33
C ASP A 349 -21.39 14.36 -1.30
N LYS A 350 -22.20 14.26 -2.36
CA LYS A 350 -23.33 13.34 -2.44
C LYS A 350 -22.97 12.05 -3.17
N TYR A 351 -22.16 12.16 -4.23
CA TYR A 351 -21.88 11.04 -5.14
C TYR A 351 -20.45 10.51 -5.05
N GLY A 352 -19.59 11.11 -4.23
CA GLY A 352 -18.20 10.67 -4.03
C GLY A 352 -17.30 10.96 -5.24
N PHE A 353 -16.37 10.07 -5.51
CA PHE A 353 -15.38 10.19 -6.58
C PHE A 353 -16.02 10.34 -7.96
N LYS A 354 -15.67 11.41 -8.66
CA LYS A 354 -16.20 11.77 -9.98
C LYS A 354 -15.10 12.20 -10.93
N ILE A 355 -15.29 11.82 -12.19
CA ILE A 355 -14.49 12.28 -13.32
C ILE A 355 -15.45 12.96 -14.28
N ALA A 356 -15.09 14.14 -14.80
CA ALA A 356 -15.87 14.84 -15.81
C ALA A 356 -14.98 15.24 -16.99
N SER A 357 -15.55 15.27 -18.21
CA SER A 357 -14.83 15.83 -19.36
C SER A 357 -14.72 17.34 -19.23
N THR A 358 -13.52 17.91 -19.44
CA THR A 358 -13.36 19.36 -19.55
C THR A 358 -13.94 19.92 -20.85
N ARG A 359 -14.15 19.07 -21.88
CA ARG A 359 -14.70 19.47 -23.18
C ARG A 359 -16.21 19.56 -23.20
N THR A 360 -16.90 18.61 -22.57
CA THR A 360 -18.37 18.54 -22.58
C THR A 360 -19.00 18.91 -21.25
N GLY A 361 -18.22 18.95 -20.17
CA GLY A 361 -18.71 19.12 -18.80
C GLY A 361 -19.47 17.90 -18.25
N GLN A 362 -19.60 16.82 -19.02
CA GLN A 362 -20.37 15.63 -18.63
C GLN A 362 -19.53 14.72 -17.72
N ASP A 363 -20.20 14.14 -16.72
CA ASP A 363 -19.61 13.09 -15.88
C ASP A 363 -19.28 11.85 -16.73
N ILE A 364 -18.11 11.29 -16.49
CA ILE A 364 -17.60 10.06 -17.10
C ILE A 364 -17.51 9.02 -16.00
N SER A 365 -18.20 7.89 -16.17
CA SER A 365 -18.01 6.75 -15.28
C SER A 365 -16.58 6.20 -15.45
N PRO A 366 -15.85 5.89 -14.36
CA PRO A 366 -14.51 5.29 -14.45
C PRO A 366 -14.45 4.03 -15.33
N VAL A 367 -15.53 3.25 -15.41
CA VAL A 367 -15.65 2.06 -16.28
C VAL A 367 -15.75 2.40 -17.77
N HIS A 368 -15.97 3.67 -18.14
CA HIS A 368 -16.01 4.17 -19.51
C HIS A 368 -14.75 4.95 -19.90
N LEU A 369 -13.74 4.99 -19.04
CA LEU A 369 -12.42 5.50 -19.39
C LEU A 369 -11.76 4.63 -20.47
N SER A 370 -10.75 5.16 -21.16
CA SER A 370 -9.96 4.33 -22.08
C SER A 370 -9.25 3.21 -21.31
N SER A 371 -8.93 2.09 -21.96
CA SER A 371 -8.31 0.94 -21.29
C SER A 371 -6.99 1.29 -20.59
N GLY A 372 -6.21 2.22 -21.16
CA GLY A 372 -5.00 2.74 -20.52
C GLY A 372 -5.34 3.54 -19.26
N GLU A 373 -6.29 4.46 -19.31
CA GLU A 373 -6.71 5.24 -18.14
C GLU A 373 -7.29 4.36 -17.01
N GLN A 374 -8.06 3.32 -17.36
CA GLN A 374 -8.61 2.34 -16.43
C GLN A 374 -7.53 1.58 -15.66
N GLN A 375 -6.53 1.07 -16.37
CA GLN A 375 -5.39 0.39 -15.80
C GLN A 375 -4.67 1.27 -14.78
N MET A 376 -4.58 2.55 -15.09
CA MET A 376 -3.82 3.48 -14.31
C MET A 376 -4.58 3.94 -13.08
N PHE A 377 -5.90 4.02 -13.18
CA PHE A 377 -6.79 4.13 -12.04
C PHE A 377 -6.58 2.97 -11.06
N ILE A 378 -6.62 1.73 -11.56
CA ILE A 378 -6.44 0.52 -10.74
C ILE A 378 -5.05 0.50 -10.11
N LEU A 379 -4.00 0.82 -10.87
CA LEU A 379 -2.63 0.84 -10.35
C LEU A 379 -2.48 1.89 -9.24
N ALA A 380 -2.88 3.14 -9.50
CA ALA A 380 -2.79 4.21 -8.50
C ALA A 380 -3.55 3.86 -7.23
N HIS A 381 -4.74 3.26 -7.38
CA HIS A 381 -5.56 2.82 -6.26
C HIS A 381 -4.84 1.75 -5.43
N LYS A 382 -4.30 0.71 -6.08
CA LYS A 382 -3.52 -0.34 -5.38
C LYS A 382 -2.32 0.23 -4.63
N LEU A 383 -1.57 1.11 -5.26
CA LEU A 383 -0.34 1.66 -4.67
C LEU A 383 -0.60 2.63 -3.52
N LEU A 384 -1.69 3.41 -3.58
CA LEU A 384 -1.95 4.48 -2.61
C LEU A 384 -3.00 4.11 -1.56
N PHE A 385 -3.91 3.17 -1.84
CA PHE A 385 -5.00 2.81 -0.91
C PHE A 385 -4.87 1.40 -0.34
N GLU A 386 -4.23 0.45 -1.04
CA GLU A 386 -4.11 -0.94 -0.57
C GLU A 386 -2.75 -1.25 0.07
N ALA A 387 -1.71 -0.47 -0.24
CA ALA A 387 -0.37 -0.67 0.31
C ALA A 387 -0.10 0.24 1.52
N PRO A 388 -0.01 -0.31 2.75
CA PRO A 388 0.34 0.48 3.93
C PRO A 388 1.80 0.96 3.88
N PRO A 389 2.15 2.03 4.62
CA PRO A 389 3.53 2.50 4.74
C PRO A 389 4.49 1.39 5.14
N GLY A 390 5.68 1.35 4.53
CA GLY A 390 6.67 0.30 4.76
C GLY A 390 6.46 -0.98 3.93
N THR A 391 5.46 -1.00 3.03
CA THR A 391 5.28 -2.10 2.07
C THR A 391 6.32 -2.06 0.96
N LEU A 392 6.96 -3.20 0.67
CA LEU A 392 7.74 -3.40 -0.54
C LEU A 392 6.80 -3.68 -1.71
N VAL A 393 6.76 -2.81 -2.71
CA VAL A 393 6.03 -3.05 -3.95
C VAL A 393 6.98 -3.56 -5.02
N MET A 394 6.72 -4.78 -5.50
CA MET A 394 7.49 -5.42 -6.55
C MET A 394 6.70 -5.42 -7.85
N ILE A 395 7.30 -4.98 -8.96
CA ILE A 395 6.63 -4.93 -10.26
C ILE A 395 7.50 -5.63 -11.30
N ASP A 396 6.94 -6.65 -11.94
CA ASP A 396 7.62 -7.47 -12.95
C ASP A 396 7.14 -7.08 -14.35
N GLU A 397 8.08 -6.73 -15.24
CA GLU A 397 7.86 -6.35 -16.64
C GLU A 397 6.73 -5.32 -16.84
N PRO A 398 6.77 -4.17 -16.15
CA PRO A 398 5.71 -3.16 -16.25
C PRO A 398 5.48 -2.67 -17.69
N GLU A 399 6.50 -2.70 -18.56
CA GLU A 399 6.38 -2.32 -19.97
C GLU A 399 5.38 -3.16 -20.79
N LEU A 400 5.10 -4.41 -20.38
CA LEU A 400 4.20 -5.30 -21.13
C LEU A 400 2.75 -4.85 -21.05
N SER A 401 2.44 -4.07 -20.01
CA SER A 401 1.10 -3.64 -19.67
C SER A 401 0.93 -2.14 -19.79
N LEU A 402 1.98 -1.35 -19.53
CA LEU A 402 1.91 0.12 -19.55
C LEU A 402 1.84 0.69 -20.96
N HIS A 403 0.99 1.69 -21.14
CA HIS A 403 0.97 2.50 -22.36
C HIS A 403 2.33 3.17 -22.58
N VAL A 404 2.80 3.25 -23.83
CA VAL A 404 4.15 3.73 -24.17
C VAL A 404 4.46 5.13 -23.60
N LEU A 405 3.49 6.04 -23.63
CA LEU A 405 3.65 7.39 -23.07
C LEU A 405 3.95 7.41 -21.56
N TRP A 406 3.53 6.38 -20.83
CA TRP A 406 3.72 6.29 -19.38
C TRP A 406 5.05 5.66 -19.03
N GLN A 407 5.58 4.79 -19.90
CA GLN A 407 6.88 4.17 -19.68
C GLN A 407 7.99 5.21 -19.49
N SER A 408 7.87 6.41 -20.08
CA SER A 408 8.85 7.48 -19.91
C SER A 408 8.77 8.24 -18.59
N THR A 409 7.65 8.17 -17.86
CA THR A 409 7.46 8.89 -16.57
C THR A 409 7.27 7.95 -15.38
N PHE A 410 7.13 6.64 -15.64
CA PHE A 410 6.72 5.67 -14.63
C PHE A 410 7.64 5.63 -13.41
N VAL A 411 8.96 5.72 -13.63
CA VAL A 411 9.94 5.74 -12.53
C VAL A 411 9.79 6.99 -11.67
N ASP A 412 9.54 8.15 -12.28
CA ASP A 412 9.31 9.41 -11.57
C ASP A 412 8.00 9.35 -10.78
N ASP A 413 6.94 8.81 -11.38
CA ASP A 413 5.65 8.61 -10.71
C ASP A 413 5.80 7.69 -9.49
N LEU A 414 6.56 6.60 -9.59
CA LEU A 414 6.82 5.70 -8.46
C LEU A 414 7.69 6.36 -7.38
N THR A 415 8.60 7.25 -7.76
CA THR A 415 9.39 8.04 -6.80
C THR A 415 8.47 8.96 -5.99
N GLU A 416 7.55 9.66 -6.66
CA GLU A 416 6.57 10.53 -5.99
C GLU A 416 5.61 9.73 -5.09
N ILE A 417 5.11 8.59 -5.57
CA ILE A 417 4.25 7.70 -4.78
C ILE A 417 5.01 7.19 -3.56
N SER A 418 6.28 6.79 -3.71
CA SER A 418 7.12 6.33 -2.60
C SER A 418 7.22 7.37 -1.49
N ALA A 419 7.48 8.64 -1.87
CA ALA A 419 7.57 9.74 -0.93
C ALA A 419 6.24 10.01 -0.21
N ALA A 420 5.10 9.81 -0.87
CA ALA A 420 3.79 10.11 -0.31
C ALA A 420 3.19 8.98 0.54
N SER A 421 3.31 7.72 0.11
CA SER A 421 2.73 6.56 0.80
C SER A 421 3.69 5.90 1.79
N GLY A 422 4.99 6.19 1.70
CA GLY A 422 6.03 5.50 2.47
C GLY A 422 6.27 4.05 2.03
N THR A 423 5.78 3.65 0.85
CA THR A 423 6.13 2.40 0.17
C THR A 423 7.46 2.54 -0.57
N TYR A 424 8.13 1.44 -0.87
CA TYR A 424 9.36 1.43 -1.67
C TYR A 424 9.28 0.37 -2.76
N PHE A 425 10.00 0.58 -3.86
CA PHE A 425 9.75 -0.14 -5.12
C PHE A 425 10.95 -0.98 -5.57
N LEU A 426 10.65 -2.20 -6.02
CA LEU A 426 11.60 -3.07 -6.72
C LEU A 426 11.00 -3.44 -8.09
N LEU A 427 11.65 -2.99 -9.14
CA LEU A 427 11.20 -3.19 -10.52
C LEU A 427 12.09 -4.21 -11.21
N ALA A 428 11.52 -5.12 -11.98
CA ALA A 428 12.25 -5.94 -12.94
C ALA A 428 11.80 -5.55 -14.35
N THR A 429 12.75 -5.19 -15.21
CA THR A 429 12.42 -4.73 -16.57
C THR A 429 13.54 -5.04 -17.56
N HIS A 430 13.14 -5.19 -18.82
CA HIS A 430 14.02 -5.23 -19.98
C HIS A 430 13.97 -3.95 -20.82
N SER A 431 13.00 -3.07 -20.56
CA SER A 431 12.72 -1.88 -21.35
C SER A 431 13.77 -0.79 -21.15
N PRO A 432 14.52 -0.42 -22.21
CA PRO A 432 15.43 0.73 -22.16
C PRO A 432 14.67 2.03 -21.90
N THR A 433 13.41 2.15 -22.32
CA THR A 433 12.58 3.34 -22.15
C THR A 433 12.28 3.62 -20.69
N LEU A 434 12.03 2.58 -19.89
CA LEU A 434 11.79 2.72 -18.45
C LEU A 434 13.04 3.15 -17.68
N ILE A 435 14.22 2.78 -18.18
CA ILE A 435 15.52 3.08 -17.55
C ILE A 435 16.10 4.40 -18.08
N ALA A 436 15.61 4.90 -19.22
CA ALA A 436 16.14 6.06 -19.89
C ALA A 436 16.11 7.29 -18.97
N GLY A 437 17.29 7.83 -18.64
CA GLY A 437 17.43 9.00 -17.78
C GLY A 437 17.62 8.72 -16.28
N ARG A 438 17.41 7.48 -15.81
CA ARG A 438 17.60 7.06 -14.41
C ARG A 438 18.50 5.82 -14.26
N THR A 439 19.61 5.79 -15.00
CA THR A 439 20.57 4.67 -15.01
C THR A 439 21.26 4.44 -13.67
N ASP A 440 21.28 5.45 -12.81
CA ASP A 440 21.75 5.43 -11.42
C ASP A 440 20.94 4.48 -10.52
N LEU A 441 19.66 4.26 -10.85
CA LEU A 441 18.77 3.34 -10.14
C LEU A 441 18.96 1.87 -10.52
N ARG A 442 19.75 1.60 -11.57
CA ARG A 442 19.95 0.26 -12.13
C ARG A 442 20.76 -0.63 -11.19
N ARG A 443 20.33 -1.88 -11.04
CA ARG A 443 21.10 -3.00 -10.49
C ARG A 443 21.13 -4.09 -11.55
N SER A 444 22.32 -4.41 -12.04
CA SER A 444 22.48 -5.41 -13.09
C SER A 444 22.62 -6.81 -12.48
N LEU A 445 21.90 -7.77 -13.03
CA LEU A 445 21.97 -9.21 -12.69
C LEU A 445 22.77 -10.00 -13.74
N ASP A 446 23.57 -9.33 -14.57
CA ASP A 446 24.30 -9.95 -15.69
C ASP A 446 25.60 -10.68 -15.28
N GLY A 447 25.89 -10.78 -13.98
CA GLY A 447 27.14 -11.34 -13.45
C GLY A 447 28.27 -10.35 -13.40
#